data_AF-A0A1G6YRP2-F1
#
_entry.id   AF-A0A1G6YRP2-F1
#
_cell.length_a   1.000
_cell.length_b   1.000
_cell.length_c   1.000
_cell.angle_alpha   90.00
_cell.angle_beta   90.00
_cell.angle_gamma   90.00
#
_symmetry.space_group_name_H-M   'P 1'
#
loop_
_entity.id
_entity.type
_entity.pdbx_description
1 polymer ?
#
loop_
_entity_poly.entity_id
_entity_poly.type
_entity_poly.pdbx_seq_one_letter_code
_entity_poly.pdbx_strand_id
1 'polypeptide(L)'
;MDADPTRRTVAEHLQRAELMFQLGQVPDAREEVDAALRVDPLDPDANAMAAACAVAEQDPDEALVYAGAALAHRPEHQRALIMRGYALADAGRREEALQAAASMLELDRGSWLHHVHYALITRRAGAGQPALDAAWNAVNLAPEQPRTHLTLAAIADSLGMADLAKRSRQAAEELSPGEAGGIGAPEGIAADLPPLPPEARRVRRRWVDAADDDPQWRDKIYGPGLFSGALGRSVLLGLAIVFAIPALLGTEIATGPRLFLALVAVAAWVGWFTVLRRHRRTE
;
A
#
# COMPACT_ATOMS: atom_id res chain seq x y z
N MET A 1 -7.51 16.17 -30.28
CA MET A 1 -7.86 15.08 -29.36
C MET A 1 -8.58 15.77 -28.21
N ASP A 2 -9.89 15.91 -28.36
CA ASP A 2 -10.73 16.72 -27.50
C ASP A 2 -10.86 16.04 -26.15
N ALA A 3 -10.27 16.64 -25.10
CA ALA A 3 -10.57 16.26 -23.73
C ALA A 3 -12.01 16.69 -23.44
N ASP A 4 -12.91 15.72 -23.28
CA ASP A 4 -14.28 15.97 -22.85
C ASP A 4 -14.26 16.73 -21.52
N PRO A 5 -14.72 18.00 -21.48
CA PRO A 5 -14.65 18.84 -20.28
C PRO A 5 -15.56 18.36 -19.14
N THR A 6 -16.34 17.28 -19.35
CA THR A 6 -17.14 16.62 -18.32
C THR A 6 -16.42 15.48 -17.62
N ARG A 7 -15.25 15.05 -18.11
CA ARG A 7 -14.52 13.91 -17.54
C ARG A 7 -13.62 14.40 -16.40
N ARG A 8 -13.98 14.01 -15.17
CA ARG A 8 -13.22 14.35 -13.97
C ARG A 8 -11.79 13.82 -14.01
N THR A 9 -10.88 14.59 -13.44
CA THR A 9 -9.46 14.22 -13.30
C THR A 9 -9.25 13.27 -12.11
N VAL A 10 -8.09 12.60 -12.07
CA VAL A 10 -7.66 11.77 -10.92
C VAL A 10 -7.74 12.58 -9.62
N ALA A 11 -7.22 13.80 -9.63
CA ALA A 11 -7.18 14.66 -8.44
C ALA A 11 -8.59 15.01 -7.92
N GLU A 12 -9.54 15.30 -8.81
CA GLU A 12 -10.93 15.61 -8.42
C GLU A 12 -11.63 14.38 -7.80
N HIS A 13 -11.41 13.20 -8.37
CA HIS A 13 -11.89 11.95 -7.79
C HIS A 13 -11.28 11.72 -6.41
N LEU A 14 -9.98 11.94 -6.24
CA LEU A 14 -9.30 11.74 -4.96
C LEU A 14 -9.73 12.74 -3.88
N GLN A 15 -9.98 13.99 -4.23
CA GLN A 15 -10.52 14.98 -3.29
C GLN A 15 -11.90 14.55 -2.76
N ARG A 16 -12.77 14.05 -3.64
CA ARG A 16 -14.09 13.55 -3.23
C ARG A 16 -13.99 12.28 -2.41
N ALA A 17 -13.13 11.35 -2.82
CA ALA A 17 -12.84 10.14 -2.06
C ALA A 17 -12.36 10.46 -0.64
N GLU A 18 -11.45 11.42 -0.49
CA GLU A 18 -10.95 11.87 0.81
C GLU A 18 -12.08 12.40 1.70
N LEU A 19 -12.91 13.30 1.18
CA LEU A 19 -14.04 13.85 1.92
C LEU A 19 -15.04 12.77 2.34
N MET A 20 -15.40 11.88 1.42
CA MET A 20 -16.30 10.75 1.71
C MET A 20 -15.70 9.81 2.75
N PHE A 21 -14.40 9.51 2.64
CA PHE A 21 -13.69 8.66 3.58
C PHE A 21 -13.70 9.28 4.99
N GLN A 22 -13.44 10.58 5.10
CA GLN A 22 -13.48 11.32 6.37
C GLN A 22 -14.87 11.35 7.00
N LEU A 23 -15.92 11.37 6.18
CA LEU A 23 -17.32 11.25 6.60
C LEU A 23 -17.73 9.81 6.96
N GLY A 24 -16.83 8.84 6.85
CA GLY A 24 -17.12 7.42 7.09
C GLY A 24 -17.91 6.74 5.97
N GLN A 25 -18.12 7.42 4.85
CA GLN A 25 -18.78 6.89 3.65
C GLN A 25 -17.77 6.09 2.81
N VAL A 26 -17.20 5.04 3.40
CA VAL A 26 -16.15 4.22 2.77
C VAL A 26 -16.61 3.61 1.43
N PRO A 27 -17.85 3.11 1.28
CA PRO A 27 -18.32 2.60 -0.02
C PRO A 27 -18.33 3.66 -1.12
N ASP A 28 -18.75 4.89 -0.81
CA ASP A 28 -18.78 6.00 -1.78
C ASP A 28 -17.34 6.47 -2.10
N ALA A 29 -16.48 6.53 -1.08
CA ALA A 29 -15.07 6.84 -1.27
C ALA A 29 -14.40 5.82 -2.20
N ARG A 30 -14.69 4.53 -2.03
CA ARG A 30 -14.19 3.45 -2.89
C ARG A 30 -14.61 3.67 -4.35
N GLU A 31 -15.87 4.04 -4.62
CA GLU A 31 -16.33 4.28 -5.99
C GLU A 31 -15.57 5.42 -6.67
N GLU A 32 -15.27 6.49 -5.94
CA GLU A 32 -14.46 7.60 -6.44
C GLU A 32 -13.00 7.18 -6.68
N VAL A 33 -12.43 6.35 -5.80
CA VAL A 33 -11.08 5.79 -5.99
C VAL A 33 -11.04 4.86 -7.21
N ASP A 34 -12.02 4.00 -7.40
CA ASP A 34 -12.13 3.12 -8.56
C ASP A 34 -12.27 3.94 -9.86
N ALA A 35 -12.94 5.09 -9.80
CA ALA A 35 -12.97 6.04 -10.90
C ALA A 35 -11.61 6.68 -11.16
N ALA A 36 -10.88 7.10 -10.12
CA ALA A 36 -9.51 7.62 -10.24
C ALA A 36 -8.56 6.59 -10.88
N LEU A 37 -8.61 5.34 -10.42
CA LEU A 37 -7.78 4.24 -10.94
C LEU A 37 -8.14 3.83 -12.37
N ARG A 38 -9.38 4.04 -12.82
CA ARG A 38 -9.75 3.87 -14.24
C ARG A 38 -9.11 4.93 -15.13
N VAL A 39 -8.92 6.15 -14.61
CA VAL A 39 -8.23 7.23 -15.32
C VAL A 39 -6.72 6.98 -15.34
N ASP A 40 -6.12 6.73 -14.19
CA ASP A 40 -4.71 6.33 -14.05
C ASP A 40 -4.53 5.18 -13.05
N PRO A 41 -4.34 3.94 -13.53
CA PRO A 41 -4.15 2.77 -12.66
C PRO A 41 -2.87 2.81 -11.81
N LEU A 42 -1.87 3.60 -12.21
CA LEU A 42 -0.56 3.65 -11.56
C LEU A 42 -0.39 4.89 -10.68
N ASP A 43 -1.42 5.73 -10.57
CA ASP A 43 -1.36 6.92 -9.73
C ASP A 43 -1.14 6.50 -8.26
N PRO A 44 -0.04 6.97 -7.63
CA PRO A 44 0.33 6.51 -6.31
C PRO A 44 -0.61 7.04 -5.22
N ASP A 45 -1.21 8.22 -5.40
CA ASP A 45 -2.15 8.80 -4.44
C ASP A 45 -3.49 8.04 -4.47
N ALA A 46 -3.95 7.64 -5.66
CA ALA A 46 -5.13 6.79 -5.85
C ALA A 46 -4.93 5.38 -5.30
N ASN A 47 -3.78 4.76 -5.55
CA ASN A 47 -3.44 3.47 -4.95
C ASN A 47 -3.32 3.59 -3.42
N ALA A 48 -2.75 4.66 -2.88
CA ALA A 48 -2.69 4.87 -1.43
C ALA A 48 -4.08 5.07 -0.81
N MET A 49 -5.00 5.72 -1.52
CA MET A 49 -6.38 5.86 -1.08
C MET A 49 -7.19 4.55 -1.20
N ALA A 50 -6.91 3.73 -2.22
CA ALA A 50 -7.50 2.40 -2.33
C ALA A 50 -7.07 1.50 -1.17
N ALA A 51 -5.80 1.57 -0.77
CA ALA A 51 -5.29 0.88 0.40
C ALA A 51 -6.01 1.32 1.69
N ALA A 52 -6.27 2.62 1.83
CA ALA A 52 -7.03 3.18 2.94
C ALA A 52 -8.46 2.65 3.02
N CYS A 53 -9.17 2.62 1.89
CA CYS A 53 -10.51 2.04 1.80
C CYS A 53 -10.49 0.55 2.19
N ALA A 54 -9.52 -0.22 1.68
CA ALA A 54 -9.38 -1.64 1.98
C ALA A 54 -9.10 -1.93 3.47
N VAL A 55 -8.26 -1.12 4.16
CA VAL A 55 -8.05 -1.24 5.61
C VAL A 55 -9.36 -0.99 6.37
N ALA A 56 -10.13 0.04 5.99
CA ALA A 56 -11.41 0.34 6.62
C ALA A 56 -12.48 -0.73 6.36
N GLU A 57 -12.43 -1.37 5.19
CA GLU A 57 -13.25 -2.52 4.81
C GLU A 57 -12.81 -3.84 5.50
N GLN A 58 -11.69 -3.83 6.22
CA GLN A 58 -11.08 -5.00 6.85
C GLN A 58 -10.63 -6.07 5.83
N ASP A 59 -10.18 -5.65 4.65
CA ASP A 59 -9.52 -6.51 3.66
C ASP A 59 -8.01 -6.22 3.63
N PRO A 60 -7.22 -6.85 4.53
CA PRO A 60 -5.80 -6.58 4.61
C PRO A 60 -5.03 -7.04 3.37
N ASP A 61 -5.49 -8.09 2.68
CA ASP A 61 -4.82 -8.54 1.46
C ASP A 61 -5.02 -7.52 0.33
N GLU A 62 -6.21 -6.95 0.23
CA GLU A 62 -6.48 -5.89 -0.74
C GLU A 62 -5.63 -4.64 -0.47
N ALA A 63 -5.59 -4.23 0.80
CA ALA A 63 -4.81 -3.09 1.24
C ALA A 63 -3.31 -3.24 0.95
N LEU A 64 -2.75 -4.44 1.14
CA LEU A 64 -1.31 -4.69 0.90
C LEU A 64 -0.92 -4.54 -0.57
N VAL A 65 -1.78 -4.94 -1.50
CA VAL A 65 -1.49 -4.81 -2.94
C VAL A 65 -1.53 -3.35 -3.35
N TYR A 66 -2.58 -2.60 -2.98
CA TYR A 66 -2.67 -1.18 -3.33
C TYR A 66 -1.58 -0.36 -2.66
N ALA A 67 -1.27 -0.62 -1.38
CA ALA A 67 -0.14 0.01 -0.72
C ALA A 67 1.18 -0.35 -1.41
N GLY A 68 1.35 -1.61 -1.83
CA GLY A 68 2.50 -2.06 -2.61
C GLY A 68 2.63 -1.34 -3.95
N ALA A 69 1.53 -1.15 -4.68
CA ALA A 69 1.51 -0.43 -5.96
C ALA A 69 1.90 1.04 -5.77
N ALA A 70 1.33 1.72 -4.78
CA ALA A 70 1.70 3.11 -4.45
C ALA A 70 3.20 3.22 -4.10
N LEU A 71 3.72 2.31 -3.27
CA LEU A 71 5.12 2.31 -2.84
C LEU A 71 6.10 1.91 -3.95
N ALA A 72 5.67 1.14 -4.95
CA ALA A 72 6.50 0.84 -6.12
C ALA A 72 6.76 2.10 -6.96
N HIS A 73 5.82 3.04 -7.00
CA HIS A 73 5.96 4.32 -7.72
C HIS A 73 6.54 5.45 -6.86
N ARG A 74 6.15 5.52 -5.58
CA ARG A 74 6.66 6.48 -4.60
C ARG A 74 7.02 5.75 -3.30
N PRO A 75 8.28 5.30 -3.13
CA PRO A 75 8.70 4.51 -1.97
C PRO A 75 8.48 5.18 -0.61
N GLU A 76 8.51 6.50 -0.57
CA GLU A 76 8.33 7.31 0.64
C GLU A 76 6.90 7.85 0.79
N HIS A 77 5.93 7.28 0.06
CA HIS A 77 4.55 7.72 0.12
C HIS A 77 3.95 7.45 1.51
N GLN A 78 3.84 8.51 2.32
CA GLN A 78 3.47 8.44 3.73
C GLN A 78 2.19 7.63 3.99
N ARG A 79 1.09 7.94 3.29
CA ARG A 79 -0.18 7.21 3.44
C ARG A 79 -0.04 5.72 3.11
N ALA A 80 0.66 5.37 2.04
CA ALA A 80 0.84 3.98 1.65
C ALA A 80 1.69 3.18 2.65
N LEU A 81 2.73 3.80 3.23
CA LEU A 81 3.51 3.20 4.33
C LEU A 81 2.63 2.92 5.56
N ILE A 82 1.82 3.91 5.95
CA ILE A 82 0.89 3.78 7.07
C ILE A 82 -0.11 2.64 6.81
N MET A 83 -0.76 2.64 5.64
CA MET A 83 -1.75 1.63 5.29
C MET A 83 -1.16 0.23 5.19
N ARG A 84 0.08 0.10 4.67
CA ARG A 84 0.81 -1.17 4.69
C ARG A 84 1.01 -1.67 6.12
N GLY A 85 1.43 -0.80 7.04
CA GLY A 85 1.62 -1.16 8.45
C GLY A 85 0.33 -1.66 9.11
N TYR A 86 -0.79 -0.95 8.91
CA TYR A 86 -2.09 -1.40 9.43
C TYR A 86 -2.55 -2.72 8.80
N ALA A 87 -2.44 -2.86 7.48
CA ALA A 87 -2.83 -4.07 6.78
C ALA A 87 -2.01 -5.30 7.21
N LEU A 88 -0.70 -5.13 7.47
CA LEU A 88 0.15 -6.19 8.03
C LEU A 88 -0.30 -6.59 9.44
N ALA A 89 -0.65 -5.61 10.28
CA ALA A 89 -1.16 -5.89 11.63
C ALA A 89 -2.50 -6.65 11.57
N ASP A 90 -3.40 -6.24 10.68
CA ASP A 90 -4.69 -6.90 10.44
C ASP A 90 -4.58 -8.31 9.86
N ALA A 91 -3.60 -8.53 9.00
CA ALA A 91 -3.28 -9.85 8.47
C ALA A 91 -2.65 -10.78 9.53
N GLY A 92 -2.42 -10.31 10.77
CA GLY A 92 -1.71 -11.05 11.81
C GLY A 92 -0.21 -11.22 11.54
N ARG A 93 0.35 -10.48 10.58
CA ARG A 93 1.78 -10.51 10.20
C ARG A 93 2.56 -9.57 11.11
N ARG A 94 2.59 -9.94 12.39
CA ARG A 94 3.08 -9.09 13.50
C ARG A 94 4.48 -8.54 13.26
N GLU A 95 5.46 -9.37 12.95
CA GLU A 95 6.86 -8.96 12.79
C GLU A 95 7.01 -7.97 11.62
N GLU A 96 6.29 -8.20 10.53
CA GLU A 96 6.32 -7.32 9.36
C GLU A 96 5.62 -5.99 9.64
N ALA A 97 4.55 -5.99 10.42
CA ALA A 97 3.89 -4.76 10.86
C ALA A 97 4.82 -3.91 11.72
N LEU A 98 5.58 -4.52 12.63
CA LEU A 98 6.61 -3.83 13.43
C LEU A 98 7.71 -3.25 12.55
N GLN A 99 8.19 -4.01 11.56
CA GLN A 99 9.22 -3.52 10.63
C GLN A 99 8.71 -2.37 9.77
N ALA A 100 7.48 -2.47 9.26
CA ALA A 100 6.86 -1.41 8.48
C ALA A 100 6.68 -0.14 9.33
N ALA A 101 6.20 -0.26 10.57
CA ALA A 101 6.11 0.86 11.49
C ALA A 101 7.49 1.48 11.77
N ALA A 102 8.52 0.66 12.00
CA ALA A 102 9.89 1.15 12.23
C ALA A 102 10.46 1.93 11.05
N SER A 103 10.19 1.50 9.82
CA SER A 103 10.63 2.22 8.61
C SER A 103 10.07 3.64 8.50
N MET A 104 8.89 3.92 9.06
CA MET A 104 8.36 5.28 9.11
C MET A 104 9.20 6.19 10.00
N LEU A 105 9.68 5.66 11.13
CA LEU A 105 10.59 6.39 12.03
C LEU A 105 11.97 6.56 11.41
N GLU A 106 12.40 5.70 10.48
CA GLU A 106 13.65 5.88 9.73
C GLU A 106 13.57 7.07 8.76
N LEU A 107 12.40 7.34 8.17
CA LEU A 107 12.18 8.49 7.29
C LEU A 107 12.26 9.82 8.06
N ASP A 108 11.58 9.89 9.20
CA ASP A 108 11.67 11.03 10.09
C ASP A 108 11.43 10.60 11.55
N ARG A 109 12.51 10.64 12.33
CA ARG A 109 12.51 10.30 13.77
C ARG A 109 11.86 11.37 14.64
N GLY A 110 11.78 12.62 14.14
CA GLY A 110 11.21 13.78 14.83
C GLY A 110 9.73 13.99 14.53
N SER A 111 9.15 13.25 13.58
CA SER A 111 7.72 13.32 13.26
C SER A 111 6.88 12.70 14.37
N TRP A 112 6.21 13.55 15.17
CA TRP A 112 5.22 13.09 16.15
C TRP A 112 4.13 12.23 15.51
N LEU A 113 3.79 12.50 14.24
CA LEU A 113 2.79 11.74 13.48
C LEU A 113 3.27 10.32 13.15
N HIS A 114 4.57 10.14 12.84
CA HIS A 114 5.14 8.80 12.67
C HIS A 114 5.14 8.01 13.98
N HIS A 115 5.43 8.67 15.11
CA HIS A 115 5.30 8.04 16.44
C HIS A 115 3.86 7.65 16.77
N VAL A 116 2.87 8.48 16.42
CA VAL A 116 1.44 8.14 16.54
C VAL A 116 1.11 6.87 15.75
N HIS A 117 1.48 6.82 14.46
CA HIS A 117 1.16 5.66 13.63
C HIS A 117 1.95 4.42 14.05
N TYR A 118 3.22 4.56 14.46
CA TYR A 118 3.97 3.46 15.05
C TYR A 118 3.24 2.91 16.27
N ALA A 119 2.80 3.76 17.20
CA ALA A 119 2.07 3.34 18.39
C ALA A 119 0.79 2.58 18.05
N LEU A 120 0.00 3.08 17.10
CA LEU A 120 -1.26 2.46 16.70
C LEU A 120 -1.05 1.12 15.97
N ILE A 121 -0.09 1.04 15.05
CA ILE A 121 0.23 -0.20 14.31
C ILE A 121 0.76 -1.26 15.26
N THR A 122 1.70 -0.89 16.14
CA THR A 122 2.28 -1.83 17.12
C THR A 122 1.25 -2.29 18.15
N ARG A 123 0.35 -1.42 18.61
CA ARG A 123 -0.81 -1.83 19.43
C ARG A 123 -1.66 -2.86 18.70
N ARG A 124 -2.03 -2.59 17.46
CA ARG A 124 -2.87 -3.47 16.63
C ARG A 124 -2.20 -4.82 16.39
N ALA A 125 -0.87 -4.84 16.24
CA ALA A 125 -0.06 -6.05 16.15
C ALA A 125 0.14 -6.77 17.49
N GLY A 126 -0.39 -6.23 18.60
CA GLY A 126 -0.31 -6.78 19.96
C GLY A 126 1.01 -6.51 20.69
N ALA A 127 1.80 -5.54 20.25
CA ALA A 127 3.06 -5.13 20.85
C ALA A 127 2.85 -3.91 21.78
N GLY A 128 2.33 -4.18 22.97
CA GLY A 128 1.89 -3.16 23.92
C GLY A 128 2.98 -2.21 24.43
N GLN A 129 4.15 -2.73 24.82
CA GLN A 129 5.25 -1.89 25.33
C GLN A 129 5.81 -0.95 24.23
N PRO A 130 6.17 -1.44 23.03
CA PRO A 130 6.56 -0.54 21.93
C PRO A 130 5.50 0.51 21.58
N ALA A 131 4.22 0.15 21.68
CA ALA A 131 3.12 1.09 21.46
C ALA A 131 3.12 2.22 22.50
N LEU A 132 3.31 1.89 23.77
CA LEU A 132 3.33 2.85 24.87
C LEU A 132 4.53 3.79 24.76
N ASP A 133 5.71 3.26 24.46
CA ASP A 133 6.94 4.05 24.28
C ASP A 133 6.79 5.07 23.14
N ALA A 134 6.25 4.63 22.00
CA ALA A 134 6.02 5.52 20.86
C ALA A 134 4.93 6.56 21.14
N ALA A 135 3.86 6.21 21.84
CA ALA A 135 2.84 7.19 22.23
C ALA A 135 3.40 8.27 23.17
N TRP A 136 4.26 7.89 24.12
CA TRP A 136 4.99 8.85 24.95
C TRP A 136 5.92 9.74 24.13
N ASN A 137 6.66 9.17 23.17
CA ASN A 137 7.51 9.96 22.28
C ASN A 137 6.70 10.95 21.43
N ALA A 138 5.52 10.56 20.94
CA ALA A 138 4.63 11.47 20.23
C ALA A 138 4.23 12.67 21.10
N VAL A 139 3.85 12.43 22.36
CA VAL A 139 3.53 13.50 23.33
C VAL A 139 4.74 14.38 23.63
N ASN A 140 5.94 13.80 23.76
CA ASN A 140 7.16 14.57 24.00
C ASN A 140 7.55 15.46 22.80
N LEU A 141 7.29 15.01 21.58
CA LEU A 141 7.61 15.73 20.35
C LEU A 141 6.60 16.85 20.03
N ALA A 142 5.32 16.64 20.36
CA ALA A 142 4.26 17.63 20.15
C ALA A 142 3.26 17.61 21.33
N PRO A 143 3.65 18.19 22.49
CA PRO A 143 2.81 18.21 23.69
C PRO A 143 1.57 19.09 23.56
N GLU A 144 1.55 20.03 22.62
CA GLU A 144 0.42 20.91 22.32
C GLU A 144 -0.58 20.30 21.34
N GLN A 145 -0.28 19.13 20.76
CA GLN A 145 -1.14 18.48 19.79
C GLN A 145 -2.14 17.55 20.52
N PRO A 146 -3.46 17.80 20.49
CA PRO A 146 -4.45 16.95 21.19
C PRO A 146 -4.37 15.48 20.79
N ARG A 147 -4.05 15.21 19.52
CA ARG A 147 -3.95 13.86 18.97
C ARG A 147 -2.86 13.00 19.61
N THR A 148 -1.74 13.58 20.05
CA THR A 148 -0.66 12.80 20.69
C THR A 148 -1.14 12.28 22.05
N HIS A 149 -1.84 13.12 22.81
CA HIS A 149 -2.49 12.76 24.07
C HIS A 149 -3.62 11.74 23.90
N LEU A 150 -4.48 11.91 22.89
CA LEU A 150 -5.53 10.93 22.58
C LEU A 150 -4.94 9.57 22.20
N THR A 151 -3.84 9.56 21.46
CA THR A 151 -3.12 8.32 21.11
C THR A 151 -2.60 7.65 22.38
N LEU A 152 -1.91 8.39 23.26
CA LEU A 152 -1.44 7.87 24.54
C LEU A 152 -2.58 7.32 25.40
N ALA A 153 -3.73 8.00 25.43
CA ALA A 153 -4.90 7.51 26.13
C ALA A 153 -5.41 6.18 25.57
N ALA A 154 -5.53 6.07 24.24
CA ALA A 154 -5.98 4.85 23.58
C ALA A 154 -5.02 3.66 23.82
N ILE A 155 -3.70 3.92 23.79
CA ILE A 155 -2.71 2.88 24.14
C ILE A 155 -2.85 2.49 25.62
N ALA A 156 -2.92 3.46 26.53
CA ALA A 156 -3.04 3.22 27.96
C ALA A 156 -4.31 2.42 28.31
N ASP A 157 -5.45 2.74 27.71
CA ASP A 157 -6.70 1.99 27.87
C ASP A 157 -6.53 0.53 27.40
N SER A 158 -5.86 0.29 26.26
CA SER A 158 -5.59 -1.06 25.77
C SER A 158 -4.67 -1.90 26.66
N LEU A 159 -3.90 -1.24 27.53
CA LEU A 159 -3.00 -1.87 28.51
C LEU A 159 -3.59 -1.93 29.93
N GLY A 160 -4.82 -1.46 30.13
CA GLY A 160 -5.47 -1.40 31.44
C GLY A 160 -4.92 -0.29 32.37
N MET A 161 -4.21 0.70 31.83
CA MET A 161 -3.64 1.83 32.58
C MET A 161 -4.64 2.99 32.71
N ALA A 162 -5.75 2.75 33.43
CA ALA A 162 -6.90 3.66 33.48
C ALA A 162 -6.57 5.09 33.95
N ASP A 163 -5.66 5.24 34.93
CA ASP A 163 -5.26 6.54 35.45
C ASP A 163 -4.50 7.38 34.42
N LEU A 164 -3.60 6.73 33.67
CA LEU A 164 -2.85 7.39 32.60
C LEU A 164 -3.81 7.80 31.47
N ALA A 165 -4.67 6.88 31.05
CA ALA A 165 -5.63 7.16 29.98
C ALA A 165 -6.56 8.33 30.30
N LYS A 166 -7.07 8.39 31.53
CA LYS A 166 -7.90 9.51 32.00
C LYS A 166 -7.15 10.84 31.95
N ARG A 167 -5.91 10.89 32.46
CA ARG A 167 -5.09 12.11 32.45
C ARG A 167 -4.76 12.57 31.04
N SER A 168 -4.43 11.65 30.14
CA SER A 168 -4.13 11.97 28.74
C SER A 168 -5.37 12.48 28.00
N ARG A 169 -6.56 11.90 28.22
CA ARG A 169 -7.82 12.45 27.68
C ARG A 169 -8.09 13.87 28.18
N GLN A 170 -7.91 14.11 29.48
CA GLN A 170 -8.07 15.44 30.05
C GLN A 170 -7.09 16.46 29.43
N ALA A 171 -5.83 16.08 29.24
CA ALA A 171 -4.84 16.94 28.58
C ALA A 171 -5.24 17.29 27.13
N ALA A 172 -5.78 16.31 26.37
CA ALA A 172 -6.30 16.56 25.03
C ALA A 172 -7.49 17.54 25.04
N GLU A 173 -8.42 17.37 25.97
CA GLU A 173 -9.60 18.24 26.14
C GLU A 173 -9.20 19.68 26.52
N GLU A 174 -8.19 19.84 27.37
CA GLU A 174 -7.66 21.16 27.76
C GLU A 174 -7.01 21.90 26.58
N LEU A 175 -6.41 21.17 25.64
CA LEU A 175 -5.79 21.73 24.42
C LEU A 175 -6.83 22.07 23.33
N SER A 176 -8.01 21.44 23.36
CA SER A 176 -9.10 21.71 22.40
C SER A 176 -10.47 21.67 23.09
N PRO A 177 -10.77 22.70 23.91
CA PRO A 177 -12.04 22.81 24.64
C PRO A 177 -13.18 23.11 23.67
N GLY A 178 -13.75 22.06 23.08
CA GLY A 178 -14.81 22.15 22.06
C GLY A 178 -14.87 20.96 21.10
N GLU A 179 -13.77 20.21 20.95
CA GLU A 179 -13.73 18.99 20.11
C GLU A 179 -14.26 17.74 20.83
N ALA A 180 -14.62 17.84 22.12
CA ALA A 180 -15.12 16.74 22.94
C ALA A 180 -16.48 16.15 22.49
N GLY A 181 -17.11 16.70 21.44
CA GLY A 181 -18.47 16.34 20.99
C GLY A 181 -18.58 15.61 19.66
N GLY A 182 -17.49 15.39 18.92
CA GLY A 182 -17.57 14.75 17.61
C GLY A 182 -16.20 14.36 17.12
N ILE A 183 -15.92 13.06 17.12
CA ILE A 183 -14.78 12.50 16.41
C ILE A 183 -15.10 12.61 14.91
N GLY A 184 -14.91 13.81 14.35
CA GLY A 184 -14.63 14.00 12.94
C GLY A 184 -13.17 13.65 12.75
N ALA A 185 -12.93 12.50 12.12
CA ALA A 185 -11.64 11.90 11.82
C ALA A 185 -10.43 12.87 11.83
N PRO A 186 -9.39 12.64 12.66
CA PRO A 186 -8.11 13.32 12.42
C PRO A 186 -7.58 12.88 11.05
N GLU A 187 -6.98 13.81 10.30
CA GLU A 187 -6.23 13.50 9.07
C GLU A 187 -5.34 12.27 9.29
N GLY A 188 -5.71 11.11 8.72
CA GLY A 188 -5.04 9.83 8.98
C GLY A 188 -5.95 8.69 9.40
N ILE A 189 -7.10 8.58 8.74
CA ILE A 189 -7.53 7.42 7.95
C ILE A 189 -7.33 6.02 8.58
N ALA A 190 -8.47 5.36 8.81
CA ALA A 190 -8.72 3.91 8.94
C ALA A 190 -8.51 3.20 10.30
N ALA A 191 -7.64 3.67 11.20
CA ALA A 191 -7.26 2.82 12.35
C ALA A 191 -8.32 2.65 13.44
N ASP A 192 -9.14 3.69 13.68
CA ASP A 192 -10.18 3.72 14.72
C ASP A 192 -11.58 3.99 14.14
N LEU A 193 -11.77 3.81 12.83
CA LEU A 193 -13.13 3.76 12.28
C LEU A 193 -13.83 2.53 12.87
N PRO A 194 -15.05 2.68 13.43
CA PRO A 194 -15.84 1.53 13.82
C PRO A 194 -15.92 0.59 12.62
N PRO A 195 -15.78 -0.74 12.83
CA PRO A 195 -15.75 -1.67 11.73
C PRO A 195 -17.03 -1.49 10.93
N LEU A 196 -16.91 -1.35 9.61
CA LEU A 196 -18.07 -1.12 8.74
C LEU A 196 -19.17 -2.15 9.08
N PRO A 197 -20.46 -1.72 9.07
CA PRO A 197 -21.56 -2.66 9.30
C PRO A 197 -21.43 -3.83 8.31
N PRO A 198 -21.86 -5.06 8.68
CA PRO A 198 -21.66 -6.24 7.83
C PRO A 198 -22.16 -6.05 6.39
N GLU A 199 -23.23 -5.26 6.20
CA GLU A 199 -23.74 -4.89 4.87
C GLU A 199 -22.81 -4.00 4.03
N ALA A 200 -21.94 -3.21 4.65
CA ALA A 200 -20.95 -2.36 3.98
C ALA A 200 -19.61 -3.06 3.74
N ARG A 201 -19.39 -4.22 4.37
CA ARG A 201 -18.22 -5.07 4.08
C ARG A 201 -18.47 -5.80 2.77
N ARG A 202 -17.68 -5.49 1.74
CA ARG A 202 -17.79 -6.21 0.47
C ARG A 202 -17.39 -7.67 0.67
N VAL A 203 -18.06 -8.55 -0.07
CA VAL A 203 -17.59 -9.92 -0.30
C VAL A 203 -16.26 -9.81 -1.03
N ARG A 204 -15.20 -10.36 -0.42
CA ARG A 204 -13.81 -10.41 -0.92
C ARG A 204 -13.80 -10.60 -2.43
N ARG A 205 -13.50 -9.53 -3.19
CA ARG A 205 -13.35 -9.64 -4.64
C ARG A 205 -12.04 -10.38 -4.89
N ARG A 206 -12.11 -11.52 -5.56
CA ARG A 206 -10.92 -12.15 -6.13
C ARG A 206 -10.34 -11.14 -7.12
N TRP A 207 -9.06 -10.81 -6.96
CA TRP A 207 -8.38 -9.83 -7.80
C TRP A 207 -8.68 -10.05 -9.28
N VAL A 208 -9.33 -9.03 -9.86
CA VAL A 208 -9.61 -8.84 -11.29
C VAL A 208 -10.49 -9.94 -11.93
N ASP A 209 -11.80 -9.82 -11.75
CA ASP A 209 -12.68 -9.85 -12.93
C ASP A 209 -12.71 -8.41 -13.44
N ALA A 210 -11.80 -8.09 -14.36
CA ALA A 210 -12.02 -6.95 -15.24
C ALA A 210 -13.38 -7.20 -15.89
N ALA A 211 -14.25 -6.19 -15.91
CA ALA A 211 -15.54 -6.32 -16.57
C ALA A 211 -15.31 -6.94 -17.96
N ASP A 212 -16.05 -8.01 -18.29
CA ASP A 212 -15.84 -8.82 -19.50
C ASP A 212 -15.82 -7.97 -20.79
N ASP A 213 -16.30 -6.73 -20.69
CA ASP A 213 -16.56 -5.75 -21.73
C ASP A 213 -15.61 -4.52 -21.77
N ASP A 214 -14.54 -4.43 -20.97
CA ASP A 214 -13.49 -3.40 -21.21
C ASP A 214 -12.57 -3.84 -22.38
N PRO A 215 -12.57 -3.13 -23.52
CA PRO A 215 -11.82 -3.55 -24.70
C PRO A 215 -10.31 -3.26 -24.61
N GLN A 216 -9.83 -2.53 -23.59
CA GLN A 216 -8.44 -2.05 -23.52
C GLN A 216 -7.65 -2.55 -22.32
N TRP A 217 -8.28 -3.13 -21.29
CA TRP A 217 -7.55 -3.61 -20.11
C TRP A 217 -6.52 -4.71 -20.47
N ARG A 218 -6.86 -5.58 -21.44
CA ARG A 218 -5.96 -6.63 -21.94
C ARG A 218 -4.74 -6.06 -22.66
N ASP A 219 -4.85 -4.93 -23.34
CA ASP A 219 -3.69 -4.29 -23.99
C ASP A 219 -2.78 -3.57 -22.98
N LYS A 220 -3.35 -3.04 -21.88
CA LYS A 220 -2.59 -2.41 -20.80
C LYS A 220 -1.82 -3.44 -19.94
N ILE A 221 -2.40 -4.61 -19.68
CA ILE A 221 -1.77 -5.67 -18.86
C ILE A 221 -0.98 -6.68 -19.73
N TYR A 222 -1.44 -6.95 -20.96
CA TYR A 222 -0.95 -8.04 -21.83
C TYR A 222 -0.74 -7.63 -23.30
N GLY A 223 -0.45 -6.37 -23.62
CA GLY A 223 -0.04 -5.96 -24.97
C GLY A 223 0.98 -6.96 -25.58
N PRO A 224 0.90 -7.25 -26.88
CA PRO A 224 0.58 -8.56 -27.46
C PRO A 224 1.42 -9.73 -26.91
N GLY A 225 1.21 -10.13 -25.67
CA GLY A 225 1.86 -11.26 -25.02
C GLY A 225 3.13 -10.91 -24.22
N LEU A 226 3.38 -11.72 -23.19
CA LEU A 226 4.48 -11.63 -22.20
C LEU A 226 5.90 -11.43 -22.80
N PHE A 227 6.07 -11.58 -24.12
CA PHE A 227 7.35 -11.49 -24.86
C PHE A 227 7.33 -10.52 -26.04
N SER A 228 6.28 -9.71 -26.18
CA SER A 228 6.07 -8.81 -27.31
C SER A 228 6.35 -7.36 -26.91
N GLY A 229 7.62 -7.00 -26.89
CA GLY A 229 8.05 -5.63 -26.61
C GLY A 229 9.53 -5.54 -26.28
N ALA A 230 10.04 -4.31 -26.16
CA ALA A 230 11.43 -4.06 -25.76
C ALA A 230 11.78 -4.68 -24.40
N LEU A 231 10.80 -4.78 -23.49
CA LEU A 231 10.96 -5.40 -22.17
C LEU A 231 11.09 -6.94 -22.25
N GLY A 232 10.17 -7.61 -22.96
CA GLY A 232 10.21 -9.07 -23.16
C GLY A 232 11.45 -9.53 -23.91
N ARG A 233 11.95 -8.68 -24.82
CA ARG A 233 13.30 -8.79 -25.36
C ARG A 233 14.29 -8.75 -24.20
N SER A 234 14.50 -7.62 -23.53
CA SER A 234 15.58 -7.46 -22.54
C SER A 234 15.64 -8.58 -21.48
N VAL A 235 14.48 -9.09 -21.06
CA VAL A 235 14.38 -10.25 -20.13
C VAL A 235 14.94 -11.53 -20.76
N LEU A 236 14.58 -11.87 -22.00
CA LEU A 236 15.10 -13.06 -22.70
C LEU A 236 16.61 -12.97 -22.96
N LEU A 237 17.13 -11.78 -23.26
CA LEU A 237 18.58 -11.57 -23.42
C LEU A 237 19.30 -11.69 -22.08
N GLY A 238 18.74 -11.12 -21.01
CA GLY A 238 19.25 -11.25 -19.65
C GLY A 238 19.31 -12.72 -19.22
N LEU A 239 18.25 -13.49 -19.46
CA LEU A 239 18.20 -14.92 -19.16
C LEU A 239 19.22 -15.71 -19.99
N ALA A 240 19.36 -15.41 -21.28
CA ALA A 240 20.37 -16.05 -22.11
C ALA A 240 21.79 -15.79 -21.59
N ILE A 241 22.11 -14.56 -21.17
CA ILE A 241 23.44 -14.18 -20.67
C ILE A 241 23.71 -14.81 -19.30
N VAL A 242 22.77 -14.68 -18.35
CA VAL A 242 22.92 -15.19 -16.97
C VAL A 242 23.10 -16.70 -16.95
N PHE A 243 22.46 -17.43 -17.86
CA PHE A 243 22.60 -18.89 -17.95
C PHE A 243 23.76 -19.34 -18.84
N ALA A 244 24.20 -18.54 -19.83
CA ALA A 244 25.35 -18.85 -20.68
C ALA A 244 26.69 -18.69 -19.95
N ILE A 245 26.83 -17.68 -19.08
CA ILE A 245 28.09 -17.40 -18.37
C ILE A 245 28.54 -18.60 -17.51
N PRO A 246 27.70 -19.18 -16.63
CA PRO A 246 28.07 -20.36 -15.85
C PRO A 246 28.25 -21.61 -16.71
N ALA A 247 27.50 -21.73 -17.81
CA ALA A 247 27.61 -22.87 -18.73
C ALA A 247 28.95 -22.91 -19.49
N LEU A 248 29.49 -21.74 -19.86
CA LEU A 248 30.73 -21.61 -20.63
C LEU A 248 31.99 -21.45 -19.75
N LEU A 249 31.89 -20.74 -18.63
CA LEU A 249 33.04 -20.35 -17.81
C LEU A 249 33.09 -21.05 -16.44
N GLY A 250 32.00 -21.69 -16.01
CA GLY A 250 31.91 -22.33 -14.70
C GLY A 250 32.63 -23.67 -14.67
N THR A 251 33.97 -23.69 -14.68
CA THR A 251 34.85 -24.87 -14.71
C THR A 251 34.76 -25.79 -13.47
N GLU A 252 34.01 -25.40 -12.45
CA GLU A 252 33.74 -26.22 -11.24
C GLU A 252 32.36 -26.93 -11.23
N ILE A 253 31.45 -26.61 -12.15
CA ILE A 253 30.10 -27.20 -12.20
C ILE A 253 30.11 -28.62 -12.79
N ALA A 254 29.41 -29.58 -12.19
CA ALA A 254 29.28 -30.93 -12.76
C ALA A 254 28.62 -30.92 -14.17
N THR A 255 28.95 -31.91 -15.00
CA THR A 255 28.54 -31.96 -16.43
C THR A 255 27.02 -31.91 -16.64
N GLY A 256 26.24 -32.56 -15.77
CA GLY A 256 24.77 -32.57 -15.87
C GLY A 256 24.13 -31.18 -15.71
N PRO A 257 24.36 -30.48 -14.58
CA PRO A 257 23.89 -29.11 -14.39
C PRO A 257 24.38 -28.12 -15.46
N ARG A 258 25.63 -28.25 -15.95
CA ARG A 258 26.12 -27.40 -17.04
C ARG A 258 25.31 -27.55 -18.33
N LEU A 259 24.96 -28.78 -18.71
CA LEU A 259 24.17 -29.05 -19.91
C LEU A 259 22.75 -28.49 -19.78
N PHE A 260 22.17 -28.53 -18.58
CA PHE A 260 20.87 -27.91 -18.30
C PHE A 260 20.92 -26.38 -18.47
N LEU A 261 21.94 -25.72 -17.90
CA LEU A 261 22.12 -24.27 -18.04
C LEU A 261 22.35 -23.86 -19.51
N ALA A 262 23.12 -24.66 -20.26
CA ALA A 262 23.33 -24.44 -21.69
C ALA A 262 22.03 -24.59 -22.51
N LEU A 263 21.19 -25.59 -22.18
CA LEU A 263 19.88 -25.78 -22.82
C LEU A 263 18.94 -24.58 -22.57
N VAL A 264 18.89 -24.09 -21.33
CA VAL A 264 18.09 -22.92 -20.97
C VAL A 264 18.58 -21.66 -21.70
N ALA A 265 19.89 -21.46 -21.79
CA ALA A 265 20.49 -20.34 -22.52
C ALA A 265 20.18 -20.38 -24.02
N VAL A 266 20.27 -21.56 -24.65
CA VAL A 266 19.94 -21.76 -26.08
C VAL A 266 18.45 -21.54 -26.33
N ALA A 267 17.57 -22.07 -25.48
CA ALA A 267 16.13 -21.86 -25.60
C ALA A 267 15.74 -20.38 -25.47
N ALA A 268 16.34 -19.67 -24.51
CA ALA A 268 16.15 -18.22 -24.34
C ALA A 268 16.67 -17.42 -25.56
N TRP A 269 17.81 -17.82 -26.12
CA TRP A 269 18.39 -17.19 -27.31
C TRP A 269 17.56 -17.41 -28.58
N VAL A 270 17.02 -18.61 -28.78
CA VAL A 270 16.09 -18.93 -29.87
C VAL A 270 14.76 -18.17 -29.70
N GLY A 271 14.24 -18.07 -28.48
CA GLY A 271 13.08 -17.24 -28.15
C GLY A 271 13.32 -15.76 -28.49
N TRP A 272 14.46 -15.20 -28.09
CA TRP A 272 14.85 -13.83 -28.44
C TRP A 272 14.95 -13.61 -29.96
N PHE A 273 15.58 -14.53 -30.69
CA PHE A 273 15.80 -14.41 -32.13
C PHE A 273 14.49 -14.53 -32.94
N THR A 274 13.58 -15.41 -32.52
CA THR A 274 12.26 -15.58 -33.17
C THR A 274 11.38 -14.35 -32.97
N VAL A 275 11.42 -13.72 -31.79
CA VAL A 275 10.78 -12.43 -31.51
C VAL A 275 11.38 -11.32 -32.39
N LEU A 276 12.70 -11.28 -32.56
CA LEU A 276 13.39 -10.29 -33.40
C LEU A 276 13.03 -10.41 -34.89
N ARG A 277 12.88 -11.63 -35.42
CA ARG A 277 12.53 -11.88 -36.83
C ARG A 277 11.10 -11.46 -37.18
N ARG A 278 10.15 -11.58 -36.24
CA ARG A 278 8.74 -11.20 -36.47
C ARG A 278 8.55 -9.71 -36.73
N HIS A 279 9.39 -8.85 -36.14
CA HIS A 279 9.28 -7.40 -36.30
C HIS A 279 9.93 -6.82 -37.56
N ARG A 280 10.70 -7.60 -38.33
CA ARG A 280 11.28 -7.15 -39.62
C ARG A 280 10.37 -7.38 -40.83
N ARG A 281 9.17 -7.95 -40.64
CA ARG A 281 8.23 -8.28 -41.72
C ARG A 281 6.96 -7.42 -41.73
N THR A 282 6.91 -6.40 -40.88
CA THR A 282 5.79 -5.45 -40.78
C THR A 282 6.26 -4.03 -41.10
N GLU A 283 6.91 -3.89 -42.26
CA GLU A 283 7.11 -2.63 -42.99
C GLU A 283 6.45 -2.76 -44.36
#